data_AF-A0A0D6TG32-F1
#
_entry.id   AF-A0A0D6TG32-F1
#
_cell.length_a   1.000
_cell.length_b   1.000
_cell.length_c   1.000
_cell.angle_alpha   90.00
_cell.angle_beta   90.00
_cell.angle_gamma   90.00
#
_symmetry.space_group_name_H-M   'P 1'
#
loop_
_entity.id
_entity.type
_entity.pdbx_description
1 polymer ?
#
loop_
_entity_poly.entity_id
_entity_poly.type
_entity_poly.pdbx_seq_one_letter_code
_entity_poly.pdbx_strand_id
1 'polypeptide(L)'
;MPRRFYDALKEALDSSGWSIPRLCQEAGVSTDQVTKFMQRAGKGERASTNVDDAVKLANALGFTLDEMLKDQTAVLRSEAVDLWRALTPEERDILRAAARGRRDASDTAH
;
A
#
# COMPACT_ATOMS: atom_id res chain seq x y z
N MET A 1 4.93 7.70 3.74
CA MET A 1 5.34 6.94 2.54
C MET A 1 4.46 5.71 2.44
N PRO A 2 4.06 5.28 1.23
CA PRO A 2 3.35 4.01 1.05
C PRO A 2 4.20 2.85 1.58
N ARG A 3 3.55 1.86 2.19
CA ARG A 3 4.20 0.67 2.72
C ARG A 3 4.92 -0.07 1.59
N ARG A 4 6.17 -0.49 1.79
CA ARG A 4 6.89 -1.26 0.77
C ARG A 4 6.30 -2.66 0.68
N PHE A 5 6.20 -3.20 -0.53
CA PHE A 5 5.78 -4.58 -0.77
C PHE A 5 6.63 -5.59 0.03
N TYR A 6 7.94 -5.34 0.18
CA TYR A 6 8.82 -6.15 1.01
C TYR A 6 8.34 -6.27 2.46
N ASP A 7 8.04 -5.13 3.10
CA ASP A 7 7.63 -5.10 4.50
C ASP A 7 6.27 -5.79 4.69
N ALA A 8 5.38 -5.66 3.71
CA ALA A 8 4.08 -6.32 3.70
C ALA A 8 4.20 -7.84 3.52
N LEU A 9 4.98 -8.27 2.54
CA LEU A 9 5.21 -9.68 2.26
C LEU A 9 5.92 -10.39 3.42
N LYS A 10 6.87 -9.71 4.06
CA LYS A 10 7.56 -10.24 5.24
C LYS A 10 6.61 -10.45 6.43
N GLU A 11 5.80 -9.44 6.78
CA GLU A 11 4.80 -9.56 7.85
C GLU A 11 3.80 -10.71 7.57
N ALA A 12 3.37 -10.86 6.31
CA ALA A 12 2.46 -11.93 5.91
C ALA A 12 3.10 -13.32 5.97
N LEU A 13 4.38 -13.46 5.60
CA LEU A 13 5.14 -14.70 5.77
C LEU A 13 5.32 -15.05 7.25
N ASP A 14 5.69 -14.07 8.09
CA ASP A 14 5.86 -14.27 9.52
C ASP A 14 4.53 -14.68 10.20
N SER A 15 3.41 -14.10 9.75
CA SER A 15 2.07 -14.41 10.27
C SER A 15 1.53 -15.77 9.81
N SER A 16 1.82 -16.16 8.57
CA SER A 16 1.38 -17.45 8.01
C SER A 16 2.27 -18.63 8.43
N GLY A 17 3.50 -18.35 8.88
CA GLY A 17 4.53 -19.36 9.14
C GLY A 17 5.04 -20.04 7.87
N TRP A 18 4.79 -19.47 6.69
CA TRP A 18 5.23 -20.04 5.42
C TRP A 18 6.67 -19.68 5.11
N SER A 19 7.36 -20.58 4.42
CA SER A 19 8.66 -20.30 3.83
C SER A 19 8.50 -19.69 2.43
N ILE A 20 9.50 -18.92 1.98
CA ILE A 20 9.50 -18.37 0.60
C ILE A 20 9.33 -19.48 -0.46
N PRO A 21 10.03 -20.63 -0.39
CA PRO A 21 9.83 -21.70 -1.37
C PRO A 21 8.39 -22.21 -1.42
N ARG A 22 7.75 -22.41 -0.26
CA ARG A 22 6.34 -22.83 -0.19
C ARG A 22 5.43 -21.79 -0.83
N LEU A 23 5.62 -20.52 -0.49
CA LEU A 23 4.82 -19.44 -1.06
C LEU A 23 4.96 -19.37 -2.58
N CYS A 24 6.18 -19.48 -3.10
CA CYS A 24 6.43 -19.42 -4.54
C CYS A 24 5.80 -20.61 -5.28
N GLN A 25 5.79 -21.79 -4.65
CA GLN A 25 5.12 -22.97 -5.17
C GLN A 25 3.60 -22.76 -5.26
N GLU A 26 2.97 -22.28 -4.19
CA GLU A 26 1.52 -22.00 -4.16
C GLU A 26 1.13 -20.88 -5.14
N ALA A 27 1.95 -19.84 -5.25
CA ALA A 27 1.71 -18.72 -6.15
C ALA A 27 2.05 -19.01 -7.62
N GLY A 28 2.76 -20.11 -7.91
CA GLY A 28 3.23 -20.44 -9.25
C GLY A 28 4.22 -19.41 -9.83
N VAL A 29 5.14 -18.91 -9.01
CA VAL A 29 6.16 -17.90 -9.39
C VAL A 29 7.58 -18.42 -9.18
N SER A 30 8.57 -17.74 -9.77
CA SER A 30 9.97 -18.13 -9.67
C SER A 30 10.55 -17.86 -8.27
N THR A 31 10.85 -18.94 -7.53
CA THR A 31 11.49 -18.88 -6.21
C THR A 31 12.79 -18.08 -6.22
N ASP A 32 13.61 -18.23 -7.26
CA ASP A 32 14.89 -17.52 -7.42
C ASP A 32 14.72 -16.01 -7.52
N GLN A 33 13.75 -15.56 -8.33
CA GLN A 33 13.47 -14.13 -8.51
C GLN A 33 12.96 -13.51 -7.21
N VAL A 34 12.02 -14.17 -6.53
CA VAL A 34 11.47 -13.73 -5.25
C VAL A 34 12.55 -13.71 -4.17
N THR A 35 13.42 -14.73 -4.11
CA THR A 35 14.52 -14.77 -3.14
C THR A 35 15.52 -13.63 -3.36
N LYS A 36 15.92 -13.36 -4.61
CA LYS A 36 16.78 -12.22 -4.95
C LYS A 36 16.13 -10.88 -4.63
N PHE A 37 14.81 -10.76 -4.81
CA PHE A 37 14.05 -9.60 -4.38
C PHE A 37 14.11 -9.42 -2.86
N MET A 38 13.77 -10.47 -2.09
CA MET A 38 13.73 -10.44 -0.63
C MET A 38 15.10 -10.13 -0.02
N GLN A 39 16.18 -10.68 -0.57
CA GLN A 39 17.54 -10.41 -0.12
C GLN A 39 17.96 -8.96 -0.33
N ARG A 40 17.74 -8.40 -1.53
CA ARG A 40 18.09 -7.00 -1.83
C ARG A 40 17.24 -6.04 -1.00
N ALA A 41 15.93 -6.26 -0.97
CA ALA A 41 15.01 -5.43 -0.20
C ALA A 41 15.34 -5.44 1.31
N GLY A 42 15.71 -6.61 1.86
CA GLY A 42 16.11 -6.75 3.25
C GLY A 42 17.42 -6.06 3.63
N LYS A 43 18.30 -5.78 2.66
CA LYS A 43 19.50 -4.94 2.86
C LYS A 43 19.21 -3.43 2.80
N GLY A 44 17.95 -3.05 2.63
CA GLY A 44 17.55 -1.66 2.44
C GLY A 44 17.72 -1.17 0.99
N GLU A 45 18.15 -2.04 0.06
CA GLU A 45 18.29 -1.66 -1.34
C GLU A 45 16.91 -1.43 -1.98
N ARG A 46 16.88 -0.59 -3.02
CA ARG A 46 15.69 -0.38 -3.83
C ARG A 46 15.49 -1.59 -4.73
N ALA A 47 14.59 -2.48 -4.32
CA ALA A 47 14.17 -3.65 -5.08
C ALA A 47 12.67 -3.63 -5.32
N SER A 48 12.26 -4.08 -6.50
CA SER A 48 10.87 -4.28 -6.89
C SER A 48 10.73 -5.63 -7.60
N THR A 49 9.51 -6.14 -7.61
CA THR A 49 9.08 -7.25 -8.46
C THR A 49 8.04 -6.73 -9.45
N ASN A 50 7.72 -7.50 -10.48
CA ASN A 50 6.63 -7.13 -11.39
C ASN A 50 5.28 -7.21 -10.65
N VAL A 51 4.27 -6.53 -11.19
CA VAL A 51 2.94 -6.46 -10.55
C VAL A 51 2.25 -7.82 -10.54
N ASP A 52 2.38 -8.62 -11.60
CA ASP A 52 1.73 -9.93 -11.71
C ASP A 52 2.20 -10.91 -10.61
N ASP A 53 3.50 -10.98 -10.36
CA ASP A 53 4.08 -11.80 -9.29
C ASP A 53 3.67 -11.26 -7.92
N ALA A 54 3.62 -9.93 -7.76
CA ALA A 54 3.15 -9.31 -6.52
C ALA A 54 1.69 -9.71 -6.21
N VAL A 55 0.81 -9.69 -7.22
CA VAL A 55 -0.59 -10.12 -7.12
C VAL A 55 -0.68 -11.60 -6.80
N LYS A 56 0.06 -12.47 -7.51
CA LYS A 56 0.04 -13.92 -7.26
C LYS A 56 0.51 -14.26 -5.85
N LEU A 57 1.58 -13.63 -5.38
CA LEU A 57 2.11 -13.83 -4.03
C LEU A 57 1.11 -13.39 -2.95
N ALA A 58 0.45 -12.24 -3.14
CA ALA A 58 -0.60 -11.76 -2.24
C ALA A 58 -1.77 -12.76 -2.17
N ASN A 59 -2.27 -13.17 -3.35
CA ASN A 59 -3.40 -14.08 -3.47
C ASN A 59 -3.12 -15.44 -2.82
N ALA A 60 -1.89 -15.97 -2.97
CA ALA A 60 -1.49 -17.22 -2.33
C ALA A 60 -1.50 -17.15 -0.79
N LEU A 61 -1.33 -15.95 -0.22
CA LEU A 61 -1.44 -15.69 1.22
C LEU A 61 -2.87 -15.32 1.66
N GLY A 62 -3.84 -15.31 0.74
CA GLY A 62 -5.23 -14.99 1.02
C GLY A 62 -5.55 -13.49 1.04
N PHE A 63 -4.71 -12.64 0.44
CA PHE A 63 -4.92 -11.20 0.35
C PHE A 63 -5.00 -10.75 -1.11
N THR A 64 -5.77 -9.71 -1.38
CA THR A 64 -5.49 -8.87 -2.55
C THR A 64 -4.19 -8.07 -2.35
N LEU A 65 -3.60 -7.59 -3.44
CA LEU A 65 -2.38 -6.78 -3.36
C LEU A 65 -2.59 -5.50 -2.53
N ASP A 66 -3.73 -4.84 -2.68
CA ASP A 66 -4.05 -3.60 -1.99
C ASP A 66 -4.23 -3.81 -0.47
N GLU A 67 -4.93 -4.88 -0.09
CA GLU A 67 -5.08 -5.28 1.32
C GLU A 67 -3.73 -5.56 1.98
N MET A 68 -2.86 -6.29 1.28
CA MET A 68 -1.53 -6.59 1.78
C MET A 68 -0.69 -5.32 1.98
N LEU A 69 -0.79 -4.36 1.05
CA LEU A 69 -0.12 -3.06 1.16
C LEU A 69 -0.75 -2.13 2.20
N LYS A 70 -1.91 -2.52 2.77
CA LYS A 70 -2.75 -1.64 3.62
C LYS A 70 -3.02 -0.31 2.91
N ASP A 71 -3.16 -0.35 1.57
CA ASP A 71 -3.34 0.85 0.76
C ASP A 71 -4.80 1.30 0.82
N GLN A 72 -5.09 2.21 1.75
CA GLN A 72 -6.42 2.80 1.88
C GLN A 72 -6.64 3.96 0.90
N THR A 73 -5.71 4.25 -0.02
CA THR A 73 -5.83 5.42 -0.90
C THR A 73 -7.11 5.39 -1.73
N ALA A 74 -7.50 4.22 -2.24
CA ALA A 74 -8.73 4.08 -3.01
C ALA A 74 -9.98 4.34 -2.14
N VAL A 75 -10.00 3.79 -0.91
CA VAL A 75 -11.09 3.98 0.06
C VAL A 75 -11.20 5.45 0.45
N LEU A 76 -10.10 6.07 0.88
CA LEU A 76 -10.04 7.47 1.29
C LEU A 76 -10.43 8.42 0.15
N ARG A 77 -10.08 8.11 -1.11
CA ARG A 77 -10.53 8.87 -2.28
C ARG A 77 -12.04 8.76 -2.48
N SER A 78 -12.59 7.55 -2.34
CA SER A 78 -14.05 7.35 -2.45
C SER A 78 -14.78 8.10 -1.35
N GLU A 79 -14.36 7.94 -0.09
CA GLU A 79 -14.92 8.64 1.06
C GLU A 79 -14.87 10.16 0.90
N ALA A 80 -13.76 10.70 0.40
CA ALA A 80 -13.62 12.13 0.13
C ALA A 80 -14.60 12.62 -0.96
N VAL A 81 -14.80 11.84 -2.02
CA VAL A 81 -15.76 12.17 -3.09
C VAL A 81 -17.19 12.10 -2.59
N ASP A 82 -17.53 11.08 -1.80
CA ASP A 82 -18.87 10.91 -1.25
C ASP A 82 -19.21 12.02 -0.25
N LEU A 83 -18.26 12.36 0.64
CA LEU A 83 -18.39 13.54 1.50
C LEU A 83 -18.59 14.79 0.66
N TRP A 84 -17.76 15.02 -0.36
CA TRP A 84 -17.88 16.21 -1.21
C TRP A 84 -19.27 16.31 -1.86
N ARG A 85 -19.81 15.20 -2.34
CA ARG A 85 -21.15 15.13 -2.95
C ARG A 85 -22.27 15.41 -1.96
N ALA A 86 -22.13 14.96 -0.72
CA ALA A 86 -23.14 15.16 0.33
C ALA A 86 -23.26 16.62 0.79
N LEU A 87 -22.20 17.42 0.64
CA LEU A 87 -22.17 18.82 1.06
C LEU A 87 -22.88 19.77 0.07
N THR A 88 -23.55 20.78 0.60
CA THR A 88 -24.07 21.91 -0.20
C THR A 88 -22.93 22.80 -0.74
N PRO A 89 -23.19 23.68 -1.71
CA PRO A 89 -22.20 24.66 -2.16
C PRO A 89 -21.59 25.49 -1.02
N GLU A 90 -22.41 25.94 -0.07
CA GLU A 90 -21.99 26.76 1.08
C GLU A 90 -21.08 25.97 2.03
N GLU A 91 -21.43 24.73 2.33
CA GLU A 91 -20.62 23.84 3.20
C GLU A 91 -19.28 23.49 2.55
N ARG A 92 -19.26 23.30 1.23
CA ARG A 92 -18.02 23.11 0.45
C ARG A 92 -17.12 24.34 0.54
N ASP A 93 -17.68 25.54 0.51
CA ASP A 93 -16.92 26.77 0.60
C ASP A 93 -16.32 26.97 1.99
N ILE A 94 -17.04 26.61 3.05
CA ILE A 94 -16.50 26.53 4.41
C ILE A 94 -15.33 25.54 4.47
N LEU A 95 -15.49 24.33 3.92
CA LEU A 95 -14.45 23.31 3.91
C LEU A 95 -13.18 23.79 3.16
N ARG A 96 -13.36 24.46 2.02
CA ARG A 96 -12.25 25.06 1.25
C ARG A 96 -11.56 26.21 2.00
N ALA A 97 -12.32 27.05 2.69
CA ALA A 97 -11.78 28.14 3.49
C ALA A 97 -10.92 27.61 4.65
N ALA A 98 -11.43 26.59 5.36
CA ALA A 98 -10.69 25.91 6.43
C ALA A 98 -9.40 25.23 5.92
N ALA A 99 -9.46 24.59 4.74
CA ALA A 99 -8.29 23.97 4.13
C ALA A 99 -7.21 24.97 3.73
N ARG A 100 -7.60 26.16 3.23
CA ARG A 100 -6.68 27.26 2.93
C ARG A 100 -5.99 27.78 4.19
N GLY A 101 -6.76 28.08 5.24
CA GLY A 101 -6.20 28.58 6.51
C GLY A 101 -5.19 27.65 7.18
N ARG A 102 -5.33 26.32 7.03
CA ARG A 102 -4.32 25.36 7.52
C ARG A 102 -3.03 25.34 6.72
N ARG A 103 -3.08 25.57 5.40
CA ARG A 103 -1.87 25.59 4.55
C ARG A 103 -1.00 26.79 4.89
N ASP A 104 -1.62 27.96 5.03
CA ASP A 104 -0.90 29.19 5.35
C ASP A 104 -0.22 29.10 6.73
N ALA A 105 -0.88 28.46 7.71
CA ALA A 105 -0.28 28.21 9.03
C ALA A 105 0.89 27.21 9.02
N SER A 106 0.85 26.22 8.12
CA SER A 106 1.92 25.22 7.95
C SER A 106 3.15 25.80 7.24
N ASP A 107 2.98 26.74 6.31
CA ASP A 107 4.07 27.40 5.60
C ASP A 107 4.81 28.44 6.45
N THR A 108 4.16 28.99 7.49
CA THR A 108 4.80 29.90 8.46
C THR A 108 5.61 29.18 9.56
N ALA A 109 5.56 27.85 9.62
CA ALA A 109 6.20 27.03 10.65
C ALA A 109 7.49 26.31 10.17
N HIS A 110 8.09 26.76 9.05
CA HIS A 110 9.41 26.38 8.54
C HIS A 110 10.30 27.62 8.44
#